data_AF-A0A4Q4W958-F1
#
_entry.id   AF-A0A4Q4W958-F1
#
_cell.length_a   1.000
_cell.length_b   1.000
_cell.length_c   1.000
_cell.angle_alpha   90.00
_cell.angle_beta   90.00
_cell.angle_gamma   90.00
#
_symmetry.space_group_name_H-M   'P 1'
#
loop_
_entity.id
_entity.type
_entity.pdbx_description
1 polymer ?
#
loop_
_entity_poly.entity_id
_entity_poly.type
_entity_poly.pdbx_seq_one_letter_code
_entity_poly.pdbx_strand_id
1 'polypeptide(L)'
;MRRPRTSTALQQHDACEKAATKANQACHSCKRQKRKCDKVLPACGLCSRMSRTCDYSDIPPAPTAEDIMSLQLKLLELESRLTSLMYLQALVLVALYEYGQGIYPAAWMTGTWIEMEERRRTWWAVYILDKLVAIGSRKRPLSTEPSANEMLPVADSAFEAGDISAAVQGTVSTPFTEPQSPFSRLCQGAMLVSRALDHARRAELRKLNGELGDAVDVGNLADSAWSLFVSIQRELVAQPAAYFSLVPAQCMALSAAATTLTMYAAGDAQVGGFATAGIPGLEGCDNGLSLRMTALEGLRKTAARARDLARDLSAMTARDEEAVKTSPLILGAVYSAAAETFFLAGPALESSWKDGSNGGDDLLATTTTEAVRKCLARLSPRWRLAGEYLRALDHLEMIVALARTF
;
A
#
# COMPACT_ATOMS: atom_id res chain seq x y z
N MET A 1 75.97 16.40 -36.19
CA MET A 1 74.61 15.79 -36.18
C MET A 1 74.01 15.89 -34.77
N ARG A 2 72.72 15.54 -34.62
CA ARG A 2 71.78 15.77 -33.50
C ARG A 2 72.28 15.53 -32.04
N ARG A 3 71.69 16.31 -31.11
CA ARG A 3 71.51 16.09 -29.64
C ARG A 3 70.51 14.92 -29.35
N PRO A 4 70.21 14.42 -28.10
CA PRO A 4 70.26 15.14 -26.80
C PRO A 4 70.62 14.38 -25.47
N ARG A 5 70.90 15.20 -24.45
CA ARG A 5 70.69 15.11 -22.97
C ARG A 5 70.26 13.79 -22.27
N THR A 6 70.96 13.46 -21.17
CA THR A 6 70.43 13.45 -19.77
C THR A 6 71.58 13.61 -18.74
N SER A 7 71.30 13.62 -17.42
CA SER A 7 71.05 14.86 -16.65
C SER A 7 70.43 14.63 -15.25
N THR A 8 71.21 14.23 -14.22
CA THR A 8 70.73 14.24 -12.81
C THR A 8 71.81 14.64 -11.80
N ALA A 9 71.43 15.48 -10.83
CA ALA A 9 72.25 15.93 -9.71
C ALA A 9 71.60 15.48 -8.38
N LEU A 10 72.40 15.30 -7.33
CA LEU A 10 71.92 14.97 -5.98
C LEU A 10 72.80 15.63 -4.90
N GLN A 11 72.15 16.02 -3.80
CA GLN A 11 72.72 16.34 -2.48
C GLN A 11 73.44 17.69 -2.29
N GLN A 12 72.65 18.77 -2.35
CA GLN A 12 72.67 19.85 -1.36
C GLN A 12 71.23 20.09 -0.87
N HIS A 13 71.05 20.88 0.21
CA HIS A 13 69.82 21.17 0.96
C HIS A 13 69.42 20.18 2.08
N ASP A 14 69.99 20.40 3.27
CA ASP A 14 69.43 19.93 4.54
C ASP A 14 69.32 21.13 5.52
N ALA A 15 68.38 22.04 5.22
CA ALA A 15 67.96 23.16 6.07
C ALA A 15 66.70 23.81 5.47
N CYS A 16 65.51 23.23 5.70
CA CYS A 16 64.23 23.88 5.36
C CYS A 16 63.16 23.60 6.41
N GLU A 17 62.47 24.66 6.79
CA GLU A 17 61.41 24.78 7.80
C GLU A 17 60.44 23.59 7.89
N LYS A 18 60.36 22.97 9.08
CA LYS A 18 59.15 22.26 9.51
C LYS A 18 58.14 23.26 10.06
N ALA A 19 57.52 24.04 9.17
CA ALA A 19 56.37 24.87 9.52
C ALA A 19 55.26 23.98 10.11
N ALA A 20 54.88 24.25 11.36
CA ALA A 20 53.83 23.46 12.03
C ALA A 20 52.50 23.60 11.29
N THR A 21 51.96 22.48 10.79
CA THR A 21 50.67 22.46 10.11
C THR A 21 49.56 22.91 11.06
N LYS A 22 48.80 23.92 10.63
CA LYS A 22 47.69 24.48 11.39
C LYS A 22 46.37 23.91 10.89
N ALA A 23 45.48 23.56 11.81
CA ALA A 23 44.10 23.25 11.50
C ALA A 23 43.35 24.51 11.04
N ASN A 24 42.37 24.35 10.15
CA ASN A 24 41.54 25.46 9.66
C ASN A 24 40.66 26.05 10.78
N GLN A 25 40.23 25.23 11.74
CA GLN A 25 39.36 25.63 12.85
C GLN A 25 40.02 25.49 14.24
N ALA A 26 39.42 26.13 15.25
CA ALA A 26 39.76 25.86 16.64
C ALA A 26 39.21 24.48 17.07
N CYS A 27 39.95 23.74 17.90
CA CYS A 27 39.50 22.45 18.43
C CYS A 27 38.27 22.58 19.33
N HIS A 28 37.49 21.50 19.46
CA HIS A 28 36.23 21.49 20.22
C HIS A 28 36.41 21.84 21.70
N SER A 29 37.46 21.33 22.33
CA SER A 29 37.81 21.64 23.72
C SER A 29 38.01 23.15 23.97
N CYS A 30 38.61 23.87 23.01
CA CYS A 30 38.77 25.32 23.07
C CYS A 30 37.51 26.09 22.69
N LYS A 31 36.76 25.65 21.65
CA LYS A 31 35.45 26.21 21.29
C LYS A 31 34.47 26.16 22.47
N ARG A 32 34.29 24.99 23.09
CA ARG A 32 33.38 24.76 24.23
C ARG A 32 33.72 25.61 25.45
N GLN A 33 35.01 25.89 25.67
CA GLN A 33 35.49 26.71 26.80
C GLN A 33 35.67 28.20 26.45
N LYS A 34 35.31 28.61 25.23
CA LYS A 34 35.49 29.98 24.71
C LYS A 34 36.92 30.52 24.90
N ARG A 35 37.94 29.66 24.72
CA ARG A 35 39.36 29.99 24.87
C ARG A 35 40.09 30.05 23.53
N LYS A 36 41.13 30.88 23.45
CA LYS A 36 41.97 31.03 22.25
C LYS A 36 42.71 29.73 21.94
N CYS A 37 42.51 29.21 20.73
CA CYS A 37 43.19 28.03 20.19
C CYS A 37 44.31 28.48 19.23
N ASP A 38 45.52 27.93 19.40
CA ASP A 38 46.66 28.15 18.48
C ASP A 38 46.58 27.32 17.18
N LYS A 39 45.68 26.33 17.15
CA LYS A 39 45.33 25.47 16.01
C LYS A 39 46.47 24.56 15.54
N VAL A 40 47.48 24.30 16.35
CA VAL A 40 48.58 23.39 16.00
C VAL A 40 48.08 21.94 15.94
N LEU A 41 48.51 21.20 14.92
CA LEU A 41 48.29 19.75 14.80
C LEU A 41 49.48 18.96 15.38
N PRO A 42 49.26 17.76 15.96
CA PRO A 42 47.96 17.08 16.12
C PRO A 42 47.12 17.62 17.29
N ALA A 43 47.71 18.36 18.24
CA ALA A 43 47.03 18.89 19.41
C ALA A 43 47.43 20.34 19.71
N CYS A 44 46.44 21.17 20.05
CA CYS A 44 46.65 22.59 20.38
C CYS A 44 47.43 22.74 21.71
N GLY A 45 48.29 23.75 21.82
CA GLY A 45 49.18 23.94 22.97
C GLY A 45 48.46 24.26 24.29
N LEU A 46 47.16 24.58 24.25
CA LEU A 46 46.33 24.64 25.45
C LEU A 46 45.87 23.24 25.89
N CYS A 47 45.40 22.40 24.97
CA CYS A 47 44.94 21.04 25.30
C CYS A 47 46.11 20.15 25.76
N SER A 48 47.26 20.24 25.09
CA SER A 48 48.47 19.49 25.47
C SER A 48 48.95 19.84 26.88
N ARG A 49 49.02 21.14 27.24
CA ARG A 49 49.41 21.57 28.60
C ARG A 49 48.39 21.22 29.68
N MET A 50 47.11 21.13 29.33
CA MET A 50 46.03 20.77 30.26
C MET A 50 45.78 19.26 30.31
N SER A 51 46.55 18.44 29.59
CA SER A 51 46.35 16.99 29.44
C SER A 51 44.92 16.61 29.07
N ARG A 52 44.35 17.31 28.07
CA ARG A 52 42.97 17.12 27.60
C ARG A 52 42.95 16.63 26.16
N THR A 53 41.91 15.88 25.82
CA THR A 53 41.64 15.48 24.43
C THR A 53 41.49 16.71 23.53
N CYS A 54 42.30 16.74 22.47
CA CYS A 54 42.25 17.79 21.45
C CYS A 54 41.66 17.19 20.19
N ASP A 55 40.44 17.58 19.87
CA ASP A 55 39.72 17.07 18.70
C ASP A 55 39.42 18.22 17.72
N TYR A 56 39.73 17.96 16.45
CA TYR A 56 39.53 18.84 15.30
C TYR A 56 38.56 18.24 14.27
N SER A 57 38.05 17.03 14.51
CA SER A 57 37.11 16.33 13.63
C SER A 57 35.88 17.19 13.40
N ASP A 58 35.36 17.23 12.18
CA ASP A 58 34.09 17.89 11.93
C ASP A 58 32.97 17.09 12.60
N ILE A 59 32.39 17.66 13.67
CA ILE A 59 31.15 17.15 14.25
C ILE A 59 30.07 17.39 13.18
N PRO A 60 29.37 16.33 12.70
CA PRO A 60 28.24 16.51 11.81
C PRO A 60 27.26 17.51 12.43
N PRO A 61 26.62 18.40 11.65
CA PRO A 61 25.62 19.30 12.19
C PRO A 61 24.57 18.51 12.99
N ALA A 62 24.05 19.11 14.05
CA ALA A 62 22.94 18.50 14.79
C ALA A 62 21.79 18.20 13.80
N PRO A 63 21.16 17.02 13.88
CA PRO A 63 20.16 16.61 12.90
C PRO A 63 19.06 17.67 12.82
N THR A 64 18.79 18.10 11.60
CA THR A 64 17.78 19.12 11.31
C THR A 64 16.37 18.59 11.57
N ALA A 65 15.37 19.48 11.56
CA ALA A 65 13.97 19.05 11.61
C ALA A 65 13.61 18.10 10.45
N GLU A 66 14.21 18.30 9.26
CA GLU A 66 14.06 17.41 8.11
C GLU A 66 14.74 16.05 8.35
N ASP A 67 15.94 16.01 8.92
CA ASP A 67 16.61 14.75 9.27
C ASP A 67 15.77 13.95 10.27
N ILE A 68 15.25 14.62 11.31
CA ILE A 68 14.39 14.03 12.34
C ILE A 68 13.08 13.53 11.71
N MET A 69 12.45 14.31 10.83
CA MET A 69 11.23 13.90 10.13
C MET A 69 11.50 12.71 9.18
N SER A 70 12.65 12.68 8.51
CA SER A 70 13.07 11.55 7.66
C SER A 70 13.32 10.28 8.48
N LEU A 71 13.85 10.41 9.70
CA LEU A 71 14.06 9.30 10.62
C LEU A 71 12.74 8.80 11.23
N GLN A 72 11.80 9.70 11.53
CA GLN A 72 10.44 9.34 11.95
C GLN A 72 9.66 8.64 10.83
N LEU A 73 9.78 9.10 9.59
CA LEU A 73 9.20 8.43 8.42
C LEU A 73 9.82 7.04 8.20
N LYS A 74 11.15 6.90 8.31
CA LYS A 74 11.83 5.59 8.26
C LYS A 74 11.46 4.68 9.42
N LEU A 75 11.21 5.23 10.61
CA LEU A 75 10.69 4.45 11.75
C LEU A 75 9.27 3.95 11.48
N LEU A 76 8.36 4.80 10.97
CA LEU A 76 7.03 4.38 10.53
C LEU A 76 7.07 3.36 9.38
N GLU A 77 8.03 3.48 8.46
CA GLU A 77 8.28 2.49 7.40
C GLU A 77 8.79 1.15 7.99
N LEU A 78 9.66 1.19 9.00
CA LEU A 78 10.16 -0.01 9.69
C LEU A 78 9.07 -0.66 10.57
N GLU A 79 8.26 0.13 11.27
CA GLU A 79 7.13 -0.32 12.09
C GLU A 79 6.00 -0.90 11.23
N SER A 80 5.70 -0.29 10.07
CA SER A 80 4.77 -0.89 9.10
C SER A 80 5.35 -2.14 8.42
N ARG A 81 6.68 -2.25 8.28
CA ARG A 81 7.36 -3.48 7.81
C ARG A 81 7.38 -4.58 8.87
N LEU A 82 7.47 -4.26 10.16
CA LEU A 82 7.36 -5.25 11.23
C LEU A 82 6.03 -5.99 11.14
N THR A 83 6.14 -7.32 11.12
CA THR A 83 5.00 -8.23 11.12
C THR A 83 4.50 -8.37 12.55
N SER A 84 3.30 -7.84 12.84
CA SER A 84 2.63 -8.06 14.13
C SER A 84 2.65 -9.54 14.51
N LEU A 85 2.79 -9.86 15.80
CA LEU A 85 2.75 -11.25 16.28
C LEU A 85 1.46 -11.97 15.82
N MET A 86 0.35 -11.24 15.72
CA MET A 86 -0.91 -11.77 15.18
C MET A 86 -0.84 -12.10 13.68
N TYR A 87 -0.09 -11.31 12.90
CA TYR A 87 0.20 -11.64 11.51
C TYR A 87 1.02 -12.92 11.46
N LEU A 88 2.14 -12.99 12.19
CA LEU A 88 2.99 -14.19 12.27
C LEU A 88 2.19 -15.45 12.67
N GLN A 89 1.29 -15.34 13.65
CA GLN A 89 0.39 -16.43 14.06
C GLN A 89 -0.54 -16.86 12.93
N ALA A 90 -1.14 -15.91 12.20
CA ALA A 90 -1.93 -16.22 11.00
C ALA A 90 -1.07 -16.89 9.91
N LEU A 91 0.14 -16.37 9.63
CA LEU A 91 1.07 -16.96 8.66
C LEU A 91 1.43 -18.42 9.01
N VAL A 92 1.67 -18.69 10.30
CA VAL A 92 1.99 -20.05 10.79
C VAL A 92 0.79 -20.98 10.65
N LEU A 93 -0.43 -20.52 10.91
CA LEU A 93 -1.64 -21.30 10.68
C LEU A 93 -1.91 -21.57 9.19
N VAL A 94 -1.68 -20.59 8.31
CA VAL A 94 -1.73 -20.78 6.84
C VAL A 94 -0.71 -21.83 6.40
N ALA A 95 0.55 -21.68 6.81
CA ALA A 95 1.63 -22.59 6.44
C ALA A 95 1.42 -24.01 6.98
N LEU A 96 0.91 -24.18 8.21
CA LEU A 96 0.55 -25.49 8.77
C LEU A 96 -0.65 -26.12 8.05
N TYR A 97 -1.62 -25.31 7.60
CA TYR A 97 -2.73 -25.79 6.79
C TYR A 97 -2.23 -26.28 5.42
N GLU A 98 -1.48 -25.46 4.68
CA GLU A 98 -0.91 -25.83 3.38
C GLU A 98 0.01 -27.06 3.48
N TYR A 99 0.86 -27.12 4.51
CA TYR A 99 1.73 -28.28 4.78
C TYR A 99 0.91 -29.55 5.09
N GLY A 100 -0.18 -29.41 5.86
CA GLY A 100 -1.12 -30.50 6.13
C GLY A 100 -1.82 -31.03 4.87
N GLN A 101 -2.24 -30.14 3.96
CA GLN A 101 -2.82 -30.52 2.66
C GLN A 101 -1.79 -31.21 1.74
N GLY A 102 -0.54 -30.73 1.74
CA GLY A 102 0.51 -31.25 0.86
C GLY A 102 1.01 -32.67 1.20
N ILE A 103 0.84 -33.13 2.44
CA ILE A 103 1.42 -34.41 2.91
C ILE A 103 0.45 -35.59 2.78
N TYR A 104 -0.87 -35.35 2.83
CA TYR A 104 -1.88 -36.41 2.75
C TYR A 104 -2.97 -36.19 1.68
N PRO A 105 -2.62 -36.20 0.36
CA PRO A 105 -3.62 -36.18 -0.71
C PRO A 105 -4.65 -37.32 -0.63
N ALA A 106 -4.27 -38.47 -0.07
CA ALA A 106 -5.16 -39.62 0.09
C ALA A 106 -6.23 -39.40 1.17
N ALA A 107 -5.91 -38.68 2.26
CA ALA A 107 -6.90 -38.36 3.31
C ALA A 107 -7.96 -37.35 2.83
N TRP A 108 -7.60 -36.52 1.84
CA TRP A 108 -8.51 -35.60 1.17
C TRP A 108 -9.65 -36.29 0.41
N MET A 109 -9.45 -37.57 0.02
CA MET A 109 -10.45 -38.42 -0.63
C MET A 109 -11.22 -39.33 0.35
N THR A 110 -10.91 -39.31 1.65
CA THR A 110 -11.58 -40.12 2.67
C THR A 110 -12.32 -39.22 3.66
N GLY A 111 -13.56 -38.89 3.35
CA GLY A 111 -14.45 -38.13 4.22
C GLY A 111 -15.86 -38.04 3.63
N THR A 112 -16.83 -37.63 4.43
CA THR A 112 -18.16 -37.29 3.92
C THR A 112 -18.11 -36.03 3.04
N TRP A 113 -19.12 -35.83 2.19
CA TRP A 113 -19.23 -34.61 1.37
C TRP A 113 -19.19 -33.33 2.23
N ILE A 114 -19.82 -33.36 3.42
CA ILE A 114 -19.81 -32.25 4.38
C ILE A 114 -18.38 -31.92 4.80
N GLU A 115 -17.58 -32.90 5.24
CA GLU A 115 -16.18 -32.64 5.63
C GLU A 115 -15.31 -32.15 4.45
N MET A 116 -15.58 -32.61 3.23
CA MET A 116 -14.87 -32.11 2.04
C MET A 116 -15.19 -30.64 1.79
N GLU A 117 -16.45 -30.23 1.97
CA GLU A 117 -16.87 -28.83 1.87
C GLU A 117 -16.36 -28.00 3.06
N GLU A 118 -16.32 -28.52 4.29
CA GLU A 118 -15.70 -27.84 5.45
C GLU A 118 -14.22 -27.52 5.21
N ARG A 119 -13.45 -28.48 4.69
CA ARG A 119 -12.04 -28.28 4.31
C ARG A 119 -11.92 -27.22 3.20
N ARG A 120 -12.76 -27.29 2.15
CA ARG A 120 -12.79 -26.29 1.07
C ARG A 120 -13.11 -24.89 1.58
N ARG A 121 -14.14 -24.76 2.42
CA ARG A 121 -14.56 -23.51 3.07
C ARG A 121 -13.47 -22.93 3.96
N THR A 122 -12.78 -23.77 4.72
CA THR A 122 -11.66 -23.38 5.58
C THR A 122 -10.48 -22.87 4.75
N TRP A 123 -10.10 -23.58 3.68
CA TRP A 123 -9.05 -23.12 2.75
C TRP A 123 -9.37 -21.74 2.16
N TRP A 124 -10.57 -21.58 1.61
CA TRP A 124 -10.98 -20.30 1.03
C TRP A 124 -11.05 -19.18 2.06
N ALA A 125 -11.49 -19.45 3.30
CA ALA A 125 -11.45 -18.48 4.39
C ALA A 125 -10.01 -18.02 4.72
N VAL A 126 -9.05 -18.97 4.77
CA VAL A 126 -7.61 -18.67 4.95
C VAL A 126 -7.09 -17.82 3.78
N TYR A 127 -7.41 -18.19 2.54
CA TYR A 127 -7.04 -17.43 1.35
C TYR A 127 -7.57 -15.98 1.38
N ILE A 128 -8.85 -15.79 1.71
CA ILE A 128 -9.48 -14.46 1.82
C ILE A 128 -8.82 -13.60 2.89
N LEU A 129 -8.50 -14.17 4.06
CA LEU A 129 -7.85 -13.45 5.16
C LEU A 129 -6.43 -13.00 4.80
N ASP A 130 -5.63 -13.87 4.15
CA ASP A 130 -4.30 -13.52 3.64
C ASP A 130 -4.39 -12.32 2.67
N LYS A 131 -5.35 -12.32 1.74
CA LYS A 131 -5.56 -11.21 0.79
C LYS A 131 -6.04 -9.92 1.46
N LEU A 132 -6.92 -10.00 2.46
CA LEU A 132 -7.36 -8.82 3.23
C LEU A 132 -6.17 -8.13 3.92
N VAL A 133 -5.33 -8.89 4.63
CA VAL A 133 -4.20 -8.32 5.36
C VAL A 133 -3.12 -7.81 4.39
N ALA A 134 -2.93 -8.50 3.26
CA ALA A 134 -2.03 -8.07 2.21
C ALA A 134 -2.44 -6.73 1.58
N ILE A 135 -3.73 -6.45 1.34
CA ILE A 135 -4.22 -5.11 0.92
C ILE A 135 -3.81 -4.06 1.95
N GLY A 136 -4.22 -4.25 3.22
CA GLY A 136 -4.06 -3.24 4.26
C GLY A 136 -2.59 -2.90 4.58
N SER A 137 -1.71 -3.87 4.44
CA SER A 137 -0.26 -3.71 4.67
C SER A 137 0.56 -3.43 3.40
N ARG A 138 -0.05 -3.52 2.20
CA ARG A 138 0.61 -3.54 0.89
C ARG A 138 1.76 -4.56 0.78
N LYS A 139 1.71 -5.64 1.57
CA LYS A 139 2.71 -6.73 1.54
C LYS A 139 2.28 -7.81 0.55
N ARG A 140 3.24 -8.63 0.14
CA ARG A 140 2.97 -9.81 -0.70
C ARG A 140 2.09 -10.80 0.11
N PRO A 141 0.97 -11.29 -0.45
CA PRO A 141 0.24 -12.43 0.10
C PRO A 141 1.14 -13.67 0.22
N LEU A 142 0.87 -14.55 1.19
CA LEU A 142 1.61 -15.81 1.30
C LEU A 142 1.08 -16.90 0.39
N SER A 143 -0.24 -17.07 0.31
CA SER A 143 -0.80 -18.23 -0.39
C SER A 143 -0.53 -18.14 -1.89
N THR A 144 -0.35 -19.29 -2.54
CA THR A 144 -0.29 -19.36 -4.00
C THR A 144 -1.62 -19.00 -4.65
N GLU A 145 -1.60 -18.64 -5.93
CA GLU A 145 -2.83 -18.53 -6.73
C GLU A 145 -3.51 -19.90 -6.86
N PRO A 146 -4.84 -19.98 -6.74
CA PRO A 146 -5.58 -21.23 -6.88
C PRO A 146 -5.62 -21.67 -8.35
N SER A 147 -5.78 -22.96 -8.58
CA SER A 147 -5.78 -23.48 -9.96
C SER A 147 -7.12 -23.23 -10.65
N ALA A 148 -7.12 -23.07 -11.99
CA ALA A 148 -8.34 -22.75 -12.75
C ALA A 148 -9.48 -23.79 -12.58
N ASN A 149 -9.13 -25.04 -12.25
CA ASN A 149 -10.07 -26.15 -12.05
C ASN A 149 -10.42 -26.38 -10.57
N GLU A 150 -9.90 -25.56 -9.66
CA GLU A 150 -10.19 -25.65 -8.23
C GLU A 150 -11.64 -25.23 -7.96
N MET A 151 -12.31 -25.95 -7.07
CA MET A 151 -13.74 -25.75 -6.83
C MET A 151 -13.96 -24.59 -5.85
N LEU A 152 -14.91 -23.69 -6.17
CA LEU A 152 -15.40 -22.67 -5.24
C LEU A 152 -16.31 -23.30 -4.18
N PRO A 153 -16.50 -22.70 -2.98
CA PRO A 153 -17.48 -23.18 -2.01
C PRO A 153 -18.90 -23.24 -2.59
N VAL A 154 -19.74 -24.17 -2.13
CA VAL A 154 -21.17 -24.20 -2.48
C VAL A 154 -21.96 -23.19 -1.66
N ALA A 155 -23.24 -23.01 -1.98
CA ALA A 155 -24.13 -22.13 -1.21
C ALA A 155 -24.32 -22.61 0.25
N ASP A 156 -24.39 -21.65 1.18
CA ASP A 156 -24.53 -21.92 2.62
C ASP A 156 -25.74 -22.80 2.93
N SER A 157 -26.88 -22.55 2.28
CA SER A 157 -28.10 -23.36 2.46
C SER A 157 -27.93 -24.85 2.10
N ALA A 158 -27.15 -25.18 1.06
CA ALA A 158 -26.89 -26.57 0.69
C ALA A 158 -25.93 -27.25 1.69
N PHE A 159 -24.92 -26.50 2.16
CA PHE A 159 -23.98 -26.96 3.17
C PHE A 159 -24.66 -27.18 4.54
N GLU A 160 -25.42 -26.21 5.03
CA GLU A 160 -26.15 -26.29 6.31
C GLU A 160 -27.24 -27.37 6.32
N ALA A 161 -27.90 -27.62 5.19
CA ALA A 161 -28.88 -28.70 5.04
C ALA A 161 -28.25 -30.09 4.84
N GLY A 162 -26.94 -30.17 4.53
CA GLY A 162 -26.29 -31.41 4.08
C GLY A 162 -26.80 -31.92 2.73
N ASP A 163 -27.45 -31.07 1.92
CA ASP A 163 -28.10 -31.46 0.67
C ASP A 163 -27.12 -31.45 -0.50
N ILE A 164 -26.55 -32.63 -0.77
CA ILE A 164 -25.64 -32.89 -1.89
C ILE A 164 -26.33 -32.62 -3.25
N SER A 165 -27.66 -32.71 -3.36
CA SER A 165 -28.38 -32.44 -4.61
C SER A 165 -28.50 -30.94 -4.92
N ALA A 166 -28.53 -30.10 -3.88
CA ALA A 166 -28.51 -28.64 -3.99
C ALA A 166 -27.08 -28.05 -4.09
N ALA A 167 -26.04 -28.89 -4.00
CA ALA A 167 -24.63 -28.51 -3.97
C ALA A 167 -24.05 -28.08 -5.33
N VAL A 168 -24.73 -27.16 -6.04
CA VAL A 168 -24.24 -26.61 -7.31
C VAL A 168 -22.95 -25.83 -7.07
N GLN A 169 -21.90 -26.18 -7.82
CA GLN A 169 -20.54 -25.72 -7.55
C GLN A 169 -19.84 -25.21 -8.83
N GLY A 170 -19.33 -23.98 -8.76
CA GLY A 170 -18.46 -23.42 -9.80
C GLY A 170 -16.97 -23.73 -9.57
N THR A 171 -16.15 -23.44 -10.57
CA THR A 171 -14.68 -23.48 -10.47
C THR A 171 -14.11 -22.06 -10.37
N VAL A 172 -12.83 -21.95 -10.05
CA VAL A 172 -12.05 -20.71 -10.14
C VAL A 172 -12.13 -20.06 -11.54
N SER A 173 -12.30 -20.85 -12.60
CA SER A 173 -12.50 -20.36 -13.96
C SER A 173 -13.93 -19.91 -14.31
N THR A 174 -14.91 -20.09 -13.42
CA THR A 174 -16.31 -19.68 -13.66
C THR A 174 -16.41 -18.16 -13.89
N PRO A 175 -16.99 -17.69 -15.02
CA PRO A 175 -17.13 -16.27 -15.34
C PRO A 175 -17.84 -15.46 -14.26
N PHE A 176 -17.36 -14.24 -13.99
CA PHE A 176 -18.00 -13.35 -13.01
C PHE A 176 -19.46 -13.00 -13.35
N THR A 177 -19.86 -13.11 -14.63
CA THR A 177 -21.23 -12.87 -15.09
C THR A 177 -22.22 -13.95 -14.71
N GLU A 178 -21.75 -15.16 -14.37
CA GLU A 178 -22.62 -16.24 -13.90
C GLU A 178 -23.04 -15.98 -12.44
N PRO A 179 -24.29 -16.26 -12.04
CA PRO A 179 -24.72 -16.17 -10.65
C PRO A 179 -23.91 -17.12 -9.76
N GLN A 180 -23.53 -16.66 -8.57
CA GLN A 180 -22.69 -17.43 -7.63
C GLN A 180 -23.17 -17.23 -6.19
N SER A 181 -22.86 -18.18 -5.30
CA SER A 181 -23.21 -18.03 -3.88
C SER A 181 -22.41 -16.89 -3.22
N PRO A 182 -22.89 -16.29 -2.12
CA PRO A 182 -22.18 -15.17 -1.49
C PRO A 182 -20.74 -15.51 -1.07
N PHE A 183 -20.48 -16.74 -0.61
CA PHE A 183 -19.12 -17.15 -0.27
C PHE A 183 -18.25 -17.36 -1.52
N SER A 184 -18.80 -17.96 -2.58
CA SER A 184 -18.13 -18.09 -3.87
C SER A 184 -17.79 -16.72 -4.48
N ARG A 185 -18.68 -15.72 -4.34
CA ARG A 185 -18.42 -14.32 -4.71
C ARG A 185 -17.28 -13.70 -3.91
N LEU A 186 -17.20 -13.98 -2.62
CA LEU A 186 -16.10 -13.50 -1.77
C LEU A 186 -14.75 -14.11 -2.18
N CYS A 187 -14.74 -15.39 -2.58
CA CYS A 187 -13.57 -16.06 -3.15
C CYS A 187 -13.12 -15.38 -4.46
N GLN A 188 -14.05 -15.13 -5.39
CA GLN A 188 -13.79 -14.38 -6.63
C GLN A 188 -13.22 -12.97 -6.35
N GLY A 189 -13.73 -12.28 -5.32
CA GLY A 189 -13.19 -11.00 -4.86
C GLY A 189 -11.74 -11.11 -4.38
N ALA A 190 -11.43 -12.11 -3.56
CA ALA A 190 -10.06 -12.36 -3.08
C ALA A 190 -9.08 -12.72 -4.21
N MET A 191 -9.50 -13.48 -5.21
CA MET A 191 -8.68 -13.79 -6.40
C MET A 191 -8.32 -12.53 -7.18
N LEU A 192 -9.27 -11.60 -7.36
CA LEU A 192 -8.99 -10.32 -8.05
C LEU A 192 -8.06 -9.42 -7.23
N VAL A 193 -8.21 -9.42 -5.91
CA VAL A 193 -7.26 -8.75 -5.00
C VAL A 193 -5.85 -9.35 -5.14
N SER A 194 -5.72 -10.68 -5.19
CA SER A 194 -4.42 -11.34 -5.36
C SER A 194 -3.74 -10.93 -6.67
N ARG A 195 -4.49 -10.97 -7.78
CA ARG A 195 -4.05 -10.48 -9.09
C ARG A 195 -3.66 -9.00 -9.06
N ALA A 196 -4.38 -8.14 -8.35
CA ALA A 196 -4.07 -6.72 -8.20
C ALA A 196 -2.78 -6.47 -7.40
N LEU A 197 -2.55 -7.21 -6.32
CA LEU A 197 -1.33 -7.13 -5.51
C LEU A 197 -0.10 -7.63 -6.28
N ASP A 198 -0.22 -8.74 -7.01
CA ASP A 198 0.88 -9.23 -7.84
C ASP A 198 1.14 -8.33 -9.06
N HIS A 199 0.09 -7.75 -9.66
CA HIS A 199 0.24 -6.72 -10.68
C HIS A 199 0.95 -5.48 -10.14
N ALA A 200 0.58 -4.96 -8.96
CA ALA A 200 1.24 -3.82 -8.33
C ALA A 200 2.73 -4.10 -8.06
N ARG A 201 3.06 -5.29 -7.53
CA ARG A 201 4.44 -5.75 -7.34
C ARG A 201 5.23 -5.83 -8.65
N ARG A 202 4.62 -6.36 -9.72
CA ARG A 202 5.24 -6.38 -11.05
C ARG A 202 5.41 -4.98 -11.63
N ALA A 203 4.45 -4.09 -11.43
CA ALA A 203 4.54 -2.68 -11.85
C ALA A 203 5.68 -1.94 -11.13
N GLU A 204 5.87 -2.17 -9.83
CA GLU A 204 6.99 -1.61 -9.06
C GLU A 204 8.35 -2.11 -9.58
N LEU A 205 8.50 -3.40 -9.88
CA LEU A 205 9.70 -3.95 -10.50
C LEU A 205 9.97 -3.37 -11.91
N ARG A 206 8.93 -3.22 -12.73
CA ARG A 206 9.04 -2.56 -14.05
C ARG A 206 9.50 -1.10 -13.92
N LYS A 207 8.93 -0.33 -12.97
CA LYS A 207 9.37 1.05 -12.69
C LYS A 207 10.85 1.12 -12.31
N LEU A 208 11.35 0.21 -11.47
CA LEU A 208 12.77 0.14 -11.10
C LEU A 208 13.69 -0.17 -12.30
N ASN A 209 13.17 -0.87 -13.32
CA ASN A 209 13.88 -1.15 -14.57
C ASN A 209 13.71 -0.04 -15.64
N GLY A 210 12.91 1.01 -15.38
CA GLY A 210 12.55 2.02 -16.38
C GLY A 210 11.54 1.54 -17.45
N GLU A 211 10.87 0.42 -17.22
CA GLU A 211 9.87 -0.14 -18.12
C GLU A 211 8.48 0.48 -17.88
N LEU A 212 7.75 0.76 -18.96
CA LEU A 212 6.39 1.29 -18.88
C LEU A 212 5.40 0.21 -18.39
N GLY A 213 4.30 0.67 -17.76
CA GLY A 213 3.17 -0.21 -17.44
C GLY A 213 2.42 -0.65 -18.70
N ASP A 214 1.90 -1.87 -18.67
CA ASP A 214 0.99 -2.35 -19.70
C ASP A 214 -0.43 -1.84 -19.43
N ALA A 215 -0.89 -0.90 -20.26
CA ALA A 215 -2.21 -0.29 -20.14
C ALA A 215 -3.37 -1.28 -20.42
N VAL A 216 -3.12 -2.33 -21.21
CA VAL A 216 -4.09 -3.37 -21.52
C VAL A 216 -4.26 -4.29 -20.30
N ASP A 217 -3.17 -4.70 -19.64
CA ASP A 217 -3.21 -5.43 -18.37
C ASP A 217 -3.99 -4.65 -17.29
N VAL A 218 -3.73 -3.34 -17.16
CA VAL A 218 -4.40 -2.46 -16.18
C VAL A 218 -5.89 -2.36 -16.46
N GLY A 219 -6.28 -2.11 -17.72
CA GLY A 219 -7.68 -2.05 -18.14
C GLY A 219 -8.41 -3.37 -17.87
N ASN A 220 -7.85 -4.49 -18.36
CA ASN A 220 -8.41 -5.83 -18.18
C ASN A 220 -8.65 -6.21 -16.72
N LEU A 221 -7.75 -5.82 -15.81
CA LEU A 221 -7.86 -6.14 -14.39
C LEU A 221 -8.87 -5.23 -13.67
N ALA A 222 -8.92 -3.94 -14.01
CA ALA A 222 -9.96 -3.03 -13.51
C ALA A 222 -11.36 -3.44 -14.01
N ASP A 223 -11.50 -3.76 -15.29
CA ASP A 223 -12.74 -4.25 -15.90
C ASP A 223 -13.18 -5.60 -15.30
N SER A 224 -12.24 -6.50 -14.98
CA SER A 224 -12.53 -7.74 -14.24
C SER A 224 -13.18 -7.45 -12.87
N ALA A 225 -12.60 -6.52 -12.10
CA ALA A 225 -13.13 -6.09 -10.81
C ALA A 225 -14.49 -5.39 -10.92
N TRP A 226 -14.67 -4.53 -11.91
CA TRP A 226 -15.93 -3.86 -12.17
C TRP A 226 -17.03 -4.81 -12.69
N SER A 227 -16.67 -5.83 -13.46
CA SER A 227 -17.57 -6.89 -13.91
C SER A 227 -18.12 -7.71 -12.72
N LEU A 228 -17.24 -8.10 -11.78
CA LEU A 228 -17.66 -8.74 -10.53
C LEU A 228 -18.57 -7.83 -9.69
N PHE A 229 -18.18 -6.56 -9.48
CA PHE A 229 -18.97 -5.58 -8.74
C PHE A 229 -20.39 -5.42 -9.31
N VAL A 230 -20.50 -5.25 -10.64
CA VAL A 230 -21.79 -5.09 -11.34
C VAL A 230 -22.63 -6.37 -11.28
N SER A 231 -22.01 -7.55 -11.37
CA SER A 231 -22.73 -8.82 -11.27
C SER A 231 -23.32 -9.02 -9.88
N ILE A 232 -22.55 -8.73 -8.82
CA ILE A 232 -23.05 -8.74 -7.44
C ILE A 232 -24.14 -7.69 -7.23
N GLN A 233 -24.05 -6.50 -7.85
CA GLN A 233 -25.11 -5.48 -7.74
C GLN A 233 -26.45 -5.99 -8.31
N ARG A 234 -26.43 -6.81 -9.37
CA ARG A 234 -27.66 -7.46 -9.90
C ARG A 234 -28.18 -8.52 -8.94
N GLU A 235 -27.29 -9.31 -8.33
CA GLU A 235 -27.67 -10.31 -7.31
C GLU A 235 -28.30 -9.66 -6.08
N LEU A 236 -27.78 -8.52 -5.62
CA LEU A 236 -28.36 -7.73 -4.53
C LEU A 236 -29.77 -7.23 -4.83
N VAL A 237 -30.02 -6.77 -6.07
CA VAL A 237 -31.36 -6.35 -6.51
C VAL A 237 -32.31 -7.55 -6.59
N ALA A 238 -31.84 -8.71 -7.03
CA ALA A 238 -32.63 -9.94 -7.11
C ALA A 238 -32.89 -10.59 -5.75
N GLN A 239 -31.95 -10.46 -4.80
CA GLN A 239 -31.98 -11.09 -3.48
C GLN A 239 -31.55 -10.13 -2.36
N PRO A 240 -32.38 -9.12 -1.98
CA PRO A 240 -32.01 -8.14 -0.96
C PRO A 240 -31.69 -8.74 0.41
N ALA A 241 -32.21 -9.92 0.73
CA ALA A 241 -31.90 -10.65 1.97
C ALA A 241 -30.42 -11.06 2.09
N ALA A 242 -29.72 -11.24 0.95
CA ALA A 242 -28.31 -11.63 0.91
C ALA A 242 -27.34 -10.44 1.06
N TYR A 243 -27.84 -9.22 1.31
CA TYR A 243 -27.05 -7.97 1.31
C TYR A 243 -25.76 -8.06 2.13
N PHE A 244 -25.85 -8.42 3.41
CA PHE A 244 -24.69 -8.47 4.30
C PHE A 244 -23.65 -9.55 3.91
N SER A 245 -24.07 -10.59 3.21
CA SER A 245 -23.20 -11.68 2.73
C SER A 245 -22.51 -11.33 1.41
N LEU A 246 -23.14 -10.53 0.54
CA LEU A 246 -22.63 -10.16 -0.79
C LEU A 246 -21.79 -8.88 -0.81
N VAL A 247 -22.12 -7.87 0.00
CA VAL A 247 -21.39 -6.59 0.04
C VAL A 247 -19.88 -6.73 0.35
N PRO A 248 -19.41 -7.67 1.21
CA PRO A 248 -17.99 -7.94 1.38
C PRO A 248 -17.25 -8.25 0.07
N ALA A 249 -17.87 -9.01 -0.84
CA ALA A 249 -17.30 -9.33 -2.14
C ALA A 249 -17.23 -8.09 -3.07
N GLN A 250 -18.23 -7.20 -3.02
CA GLN A 250 -18.17 -5.90 -3.71
C GLN A 250 -17.03 -5.03 -3.19
N CYS A 251 -16.82 -5.01 -1.87
CA CYS A 251 -15.73 -4.27 -1.25
C CYS A 251 -14.36 -4.79 -1.70
N MET A 252 -14.17 -6.12 -1.75
CA MET A 252 -12.94 -6.71 -2.31
C MET A 252 -12.73 -6.38 -3.79
N ALA A 253 -13.80 -6.39 -4.59
CA ALA A 253 -13.74 -5.97 -6.00
C ALA A 253 -13.31 -4.49 -6.14
N LEU A 254 -13.90 -3.58 -5.36
CA LEU A 254 -13.49 -2.17 -5.32
C LEU A 254 -12.02 -2.02 -4.89
N SER A 255 -11.58 -2.75 -3.86
CA SER A 255 -10.18 -2.75 -3.42
C SER A 255 -9.21 -3.25 -4.48
N ALA A 256 -9.59 -4.26 -5.28
CA ALA A 256 -8.77 -4.76 -6.39
C ALA A 256 -8.63 -3.71 -7.52
N ALA A 257 -9.73 -3.06 -7.90
CA ALA A 257 -9.70 -1.97 -8.87
C ALA A 257 -8.82 -0.80 -8.39
N ALA A 258 -9.07 -0.30 -7.18
CA ALA A 258 -8.30 0.77 -6.56
C ALA A 258 -6.79 0.46 -6.48
N THR A 259 -6.43 -0.74 -5.99
CA THR A 259 -5.03 -1.20 -5.89
C THR A 259 -4.33 -1.20 -7.25
N THR A 260 -5.02 -1.64 -8.30
CA THR A 260 -4.50 -1.65 -9.68
C THR A 260 -4.27 -0.23 -10.20
N LEU A 261 -5.27 0.65 -10.04
CA LEU A 261 -5.30 1.97 -10.66
C LEU A 261 -4.42 3.00 -9.94
N THR A 262 -4.32 2.94 -8.61
CA THR A 262 -3.52 3.87 -7.79
C THR A 262 -2.04 3.87 -8.21
N MET A 263 -1.51 2.73 -8.65
CA MET A 263 -0.13 2.58 -9.13
C MET A 263 0.22 3.45 -10.34
N TYR A 264 -0.78 3.91 -11.09
CA TYR A 264 -0.65 4.69 -12.33
C TYR A 264 -1.29 6.09 -12.24
N ALA A 265 -2.13 6.33 -11.24
CA ALA A 265 -2.71 7.64 -10.95
C ALA A 265 -1.74 8.57 -10.20
N ALA A 266 -0.86 8.03 -9.35
CA ALA A 266 0.25 8.78 -8.77
C ALA A 266 1.16 9.32 -9.88
N GLY A 267 1.46 10.62 -9.87
CA GLY A 267 2.51 11.21 -10.71
C GLY A 267 3.81 11.30 -9.92
N ASP A 268 4.84 11.95 -10.47
CA ASP A 268 6.07 12.30 -9.73
C ASP A 268 5.85 13.34 -8.61
N ALA A 269 4.59 13.72 -8.35
CA ALA A 269 4.17 14.56 -7.25
C ALA A 269 4.47 13.90 -5.90
N GLN A 270 5.58 14.29 -5.29
CA GLN A 270 5.87 14.06 -3.88
C GLN A 270 4.78 14.67 -3.00
N VAL A 271 3.88 13.83 -2.48
CA VAL A 271 3.02 14.18 -1.35
C VAL A 271 3.17 13.08 -0.31
N GLY A 272 3.92 13.37 0.76
CA GLY A 272 4.16 12.41 1.86
C GLY A 272 5.54 11.72 1.88
N GLY A 273 6.53 12.19 1.11
CA GLY A 273 7.94 11.87 1.35
C GLY A 273 8.42 10.45 1.00
N PHE A 274 7.62 9.63 0.32
CA PHE A 274 8.12 8.40 -0.28
C PHE A 274 8.83 8.72 -1.60
N ALA A 275 10.12 8.38 -1.69
CA ALA A 275 10.83 8.33 -2.96
C ALA A 275 10.37 7.10 -3.74
N THR A 276 9.29 7.23 -4.52
CA THR A 276 9.30 6.56 -5.83
C THR A 276 10.46 7.18 -6.58
N ALA A 277 11.45 6.36 -6.97
CA ALA A 277 12.49 6.84 -7.87
C ALA A 277 11.79 7.31 -9.16
N GLY A 278 11.73 8.63 -9.36
CA GLY A 278 11.17 9.22 -10.57
C GLY A 278 11.92 8.67 -11.77
N ILE A 279 11.18 8.29 -12.82
CA ILE A 279 11.79 7.67 -14.00
C ILE A 279 12.56 8.76 -14.75
N PRO A 280 13.91 8.71 -14.82
CA PRO A 280 14.65 9.73 -15.55
C PRO A 280 14.39 9.53 -17.05
N GLY A 281 13.65 10.45 -17.66
CA GLY A 281 13.44 10.50 -19.12
C GLY A 281 12.08 10.05 -19.66
N LEU A 282 10.99 10.24 -18.91
CA LEU A 282 9.62 9.91 -19.39
C LEU A 282 8.64 11.10 -19.38
N GLU A 283 9.15 12.33 -19.24
CA GLU A 283 8.45 13.55 -19.65
C GLU A 283 8.18 13.50 -21.17
N GLY A 284 6.90 13.52 -21.57
CA GLY A 284 6.51 13.68 -22.99
C GLY A 284 6.24 12.42 -23.81
N CYS A 285 6.01 11.26 -23.20
CA CYS A 285 5.57 10.04 -23.91
C CYS A 285 4.03 9.87 -23.87
N ASP A 286 3.39 9.87 -25.05
CA ASP A 286 1.93 9.76 -25.20
C ASP A 286 1.32 8.54 -24.49
N ASN A 287 2.02 7.40 -24.53
CA ASN A 287 1.56 6.16 -23.90
C ASN A 287 1.50 6.28 -22.37
N GLY A 288 2.45 6.99 -21.75
CA GLY A 288 2.48 7.22 -20.30
C GLY A 288 1.35 8.15 -19.85
N LEU A 289 1.08 9.21 -20.63
CA LEU A 289 -0.03 10.12 -20.38
C LEU A 289 -1.40 9.42 -20.54
N SER A 290 -1.57 8.63 -21.59
CA SER A 290 -2.80 7.85 -21.84
C SER A 290 -3.11 6.86 -20.72
N LEU A 291 -2.09 6.12 -20.24
CA LEU A 291 -2.19 5.22 -19.09
C LEU A 291 -2.59 5.96 -17.81
N ARG A 292 -1.95 7.10 -17.54
CA ARG A 292 -2.28 7.97 -16.40
C ARG A 292 -3.72 8.48 -16.43
N MET A 293 -4.18 8.96 -17.59
CA MET A 293 -5.57 9.43 -17.77
C MET A 293 -6.59 8.31 -17.53
N THR A 294 -6.31 7.12 -18.10
CA THR A 294 -7.14 5.91 -17.90
C THR A 294 -7.21 5.53 -16.42
N ALA A 295 -6.08 5.58 -15.71
CA ALA A 295 -6.01 5.26 -14.28
C ALA A 295 -6.80 6.26 -13.41
N LEU A 296 -6.64 7.57 -13.65
CA LEU A 296 -7.37 8.62 -12.93
C LEU A 296 -8.88 8.51 -13.13
N GLU A 297 -9.33 8.26 -14.37
CA GLU A 297 -10.76 8.06 -14.68
C GLU A 297 -11.32 6.78 -14.05
N GLY A 298 -10.53 5.70 -14.01
CA GLY A 298 -10.88 4.49 -13.29
C GLY A 298 -11.02 4.71 -11.78
N LEU A 299 -10.13 5.51 -11.17
CA LEU A 299 -10.24 5.85 -9.75
C LEU A 299 -11.50 6.66 -9.46
N ARG A 300 -11.83 7.67 -10.26
CA ARG A 300 -13.09 8.43 -10.11
C ARG A 300 -14.32 7.52 -10.10
N LYS A 301 -14.39 6.58 -11.05
CA LYS A 301 -15.47 5.57 -11.14
C LYS A 301 -15.49 4.64 -9.93
N THR A 302 -14.33 4.24 -9.43
CA THR A 302 -14.21 3.34 -8.27
C THR A 302 -14.61 4.04 -6.98
N ALA A 303 -14.13 5.26 -6.74
CA ALA A 303 -14.50 6.10 -5.62
C ALA A 303 -16.00 6.44 -5.61
N ALA A 304 -16.59 6.80 -6.76
CA ALA A 304 -18.02 7.07 -6.86
C ALA A 304 -18.87 5.85 -6.46
N ARG A 305 -18.51 4.65 -6.93
CA ARG A 305 -19.19 3.40 -6.54
C ARG A 305 -19.01 3.07 -5.06
N ALA A 306 -17.83 3.32 -4.50
CA ALA A 306 -17.56 3.10 -3.08
C ALA A 306 -18.28 4.10 -2.17
N ARG A 307 -18.42 5.37 -2.58
CA ARG A 307 -19.28 6.37 -1.92
C ARG A 307 -20.73 5.91 -1.88
N ASP A 308 -21.25 5.45 -3.01
CA ASP A 308 -22.66 5.07 -3.11
C ASP A 308 -22.92 3.77 -2.30
N LEU A 309 -21.99 2.81 -2.32
CA LEU A 309 -21.97 1.65 -1.40
C LEU A 309 -21.89 2.06 0.09
N ALA A 310 -21.14 3.11 0.45
CA ALA A 310 -21.07 3.62 1.82
C ALA A 310 -22.39 4.30 2.26
N ARG A 311 -23.13 4.91 1.34
CA ARG A 311 -24.49 5.43 1.58
C ARG A 311 -25.48 4.28 1.80
N ASP A 312 -25.43 3.26 0.95
CA ASP A 312 -26.27 2.06 1.06
C ASP A 312 -26.00 1.34 2.38
N LEU A 313 -24.73 1.14 2.77
CA LEU A 313 -24.36 0.56 4.07
C LEU A 313 -24.91 1.37 5.24
N SER A 314 -24.86 2.70 5.15
CA SER A 314 -25.41 3.60 6.19
C SER A 314 -26.93 3.49 6.31
N ALA A 315 -27.64 3.26 5.20
CA ALA A 315 -29.09 3.06 5.19
C ALA A 315 -29.48 1.65 5.67
N MET A 316 -28.79 0.62 5.19
CA MET A 316 -29.03 -0.79 5.52
C MET A 316 -28.62 -1.16 6.95
N THR A 317 -27.88 -0.30 7.65
CA THR A 317 -27.52 -0.48 9.07
C THR A 317 -28.21 0.54 9.99
N ALA A 318 -29.33 1.13 9.58
CA ALA A 318 -30.03 2.16 10.36
C ALA A 318 -30.39 1.70 11.79
N ARG A 319 -30.62 0.41 12.02
CA ARG A 319 -30.86 -0.19 13.35
C ARG A 319 -29.64 -0.96 13.85
N ASP A 320 -29.44 -1.02 15.17
CA ASP A 320 -28.26 -1.68 15.76
C ASP A 320 -28.22 -3.19 15.49
N GLU A 321 -29.38 -3.84 15.42
CA GLU A 321 -29.54 -5.25 15.02
C GLU A 321 -29.01 -5.54 13.60
N GLU A 322 -29.04 -4.55 12.71
CA GLU A 322 -28.54 -4.67 11.34
C GLU A 322 -27.03 -4.46 11.27
N ALA A 323 -26.50 -3.51 12.06
CA ALA A 323 -25.06 -3.28 12.17
C ALA A 323 -24.32 -4.57 12.60
N VAL A 324 -24.92 -5.39 13.48
CA VAL A 324 -24.40 -6.70 13.93
C VAL A 324 -24.23 -7.73 12.80
N LYS A 325 -24.89 -7.54 11.65
CA LYS A 325 -24.75 -8.43 10.47
C LYS A 325 -23.56 -8.07 9.58
N THR A 326 -22.97 -6.89 9.76
CA THR A 326 -21.84 -6.44 8.93
C THR A 326 -20.56 -7.23 9.20
N SER A 327 -19.75 -7.39 8.15
CA SER A 327 -18.42 -8.00 8.17
C SER A 327 -17.33 -6.92 8.20
N PRO A 328 -16.16 -7.12 8.85
CA PRO A 328 -15.10 -6.11 8.90
C PRO A 328 -14.42 -5.91 7.52
N LEU A 329 -14.61 -6.85 6.59
CA LEU A 329 -14.04 -6.81 5.23
C LEU A 329 -14.50 -5.59 4.41
N ILE A 330 -15.64 -4.98 4.78
CA ILE A 330 -16.18 -3.80 4.08
C ILE A 330 -15.40 -2.51 4.39
N LEU A 331 -14.73 -2.45 5.54
CA LEU A 331 -14.19 -1.21 6.09
C LEU A 331 -13.03 -0.65 5.26
N GLY A 332 -12.17 -1.53 4.74
CA GLY A 332 -11.01 -1.12 3.95
C GLY A 332 -11.41 -0.39 2.67
N ALA A 333 -12.35 -0.95 1.90
CA ALA A 333 -12.84 -0.33 0.66
C ALA A 333 -13.54 1.01 0.91
N VAL A 334 -14.35 1.10 1.98
CA VAL A 334 -15.04 2.32 2.39
C VAL A 334 -14.03 3.40 2.79
N TYR A 335 -13.01 3.07 3.58
CA TYR A 335 -11.95 4.01 3.96
C TYR A 335 -11.12 4.48 2.75
N SER A 336 -10.61 3.54 1.94
CA SER A 336 -9.72 3.85 0.81
C SER A 336 -10.36 4.80 -0.21
N ALA A 337 -11.68 4.69 -0.43
CA ALA A 337 -12.40 5.60 -1.33
C ALA A 337 -12.25 7.08 -0.96
N ALA A 338 -12.38 7.44 0.32
CA ALA A 338 -12.17 8.82 0.76
C ALA A 338 -10.69 9.23 0.61
N ALA A 339 -9.76 8.36 1.03
CA ALA A 339 -8.32 8.59 0.89
C ALA A 339 -7.86 8.81 -0.57
N GLU A 340 -8.42 8.05 -1.52
CA GLU A 340 -8.18 8.20 -2.95
C GLU A 340 -8.75 9.51 -3.50
N THR A 341 -9.94 9.94 -3.05
CA THR A 341 -10.51 11.21 -3.49
C THR A 341 -9.77 12.43 -2.96
N PHE A 342 -9.17 12.35 -1.76
CA PHE A 342 -8.25 13.37 -1.26
C PHE A 342 -7.02 13.53 -2.17
N PHE A 343 -6.49 12.43 -2.70
CA PHE A 343 -5.42 12.48 -3.70
C PHE A 343 -5.88 13.11 -5.03
N LEU A 344 -7.07 12.73 -5.54
CA LEU A 344 -7.63 13.31 -6.78
C LEU A 344 -7.88 14.82 -6.67
N ALA A 345 -8.40 15.28 -5.53
CA ALA A 345 -8.64 16.70 -5.26
C ALA A 345 -7.37 17.48 -4.84
N GLY A 346 -6.21 16.84 -4.74
CA GLY A 346 -4.96 17.49 -4.34
C GLY A 346 -4.52 18.62 -5.31
N PRO A 347 -3.82 19.65 -4.80
CA PRO A 347 -3.09 20.56 -5.67
C PRO A 347 -2.01 19.76 -6.42
N ALA A 348 -2.02 19.84 -7.75
CA ALA A 348 -0.98 19.21 -8.55
C ALA A 348 0.22 20.15 -8.60
N LEU A 349 1.42 19.63 -8.28
CA LEU A 349 2.65 20.42 -8.21
C LEU A 349 3.10 20.98 -9.58
N GLU A 350 2.48 20.52 -10.68
CA GLU A 350 2.80 20.96 -12.05
C GLU A 350 1.58 21.46 -12.82
N SER A 351 1.73 22.65 -13.40
CA SER A 351 0.67 23.53 -13.86
C SER A 351 0.48 23.52 -15.38
N SER A 352 0.16 22.37 -15.99
CA SER A 352 0.03 22.28 -17.47
C SER A 352 -1.17 21.51 -18.04
N TRP A 353 -2.00 20.85 -17.22
CA TRP A 353 -3.11 20.00 -17.72
C TRP A 353 -4.47 20.20 -17.01
N LYS A 354 -4.57 21.16 -16.07
CA LYS A 354 -5.80 21.42 -15.28
C LYS A 354 -6.56 22.66 -15.75
N ASP A 355 -7.19 22.59 -16.92
CA ASP A 355 -8.26 23.52 -17.29
C ASP A 355 -9.63 23.00 -16.84
N GLY A 356 -10.37 23.80 -16.07
CA GLY A 356 -11.81 23.65 -15.79
C GLY A 356 -12.29 22.48 -14.91
N SER A 357 -11.51 21.41 -14.71
CA SER A 357 -12.00 20.15 -14.12
C SER A 357 -12.08 20.10 -12.58
N ASN A 358 -11.44 21.03 -11.86
CA ASN A 358 -11.21 20.91 -10.41
C ASN A 358 -12.50 20.79 -9.58
N GLY A 359 -13.59 21.47 -9.99
CA GLY A 359 -14.88 21.42 -9.30
C GLY A 359 -15.55 20.03 -9.28
N GLY A 360 -15.23 19.16 -10.26
CA GLY A 360 -15.75 17.78 -10.28
C GLY A 360 -15.06 16.89 -9.26
N ASP A 361 -13.72 16.99 -9.15
CA ASP A 361 -12.93 16.20 -8.20
C ASP A 361 -13.11 16.69 -6.76
N ASP A 362 -13.22 18.01 -6.54
CA ASP A 362 -13.58 18.58 -5.23
C ASP A 362 -14.98 18.13 -4.75
N LEU A 363 -15.97 18.09 -5.66
CA LEU A 363 -17.32 17.58 -5.35
C LEU A 363 -17.32 16.07 -5.08
N LEU A 364 -16.53 15.30 -5.82
CA LEU A 364 -16.37 13.88 -5.57
C LEU A 364 -15.72 13.63 -4.21
N ALA A 365 -14.67 14.36 -3.85
CA ALA A 365 -13.98 14.22 -2.57
C ALA A 365 -14.87 14.59 -1.38
N THR A 366 -15.54 15.75 -1.42
CA THR A 366 -16.47 16.16 -0.36
C THR A 366 -17.61 15.15 -0.16
N THR A 367 -18.31 14.78 -1.24
CA THR A 367 -19.45 13.83 -1.14
C THR A 367 -19.03 12.39 -0.79
N THR A 368 -17.81 11.97 -1.13
CA THR A 368 -17.24 10.68 -0.75
C THR A 368 -16.86 10.68 0.72
N THR A 369 -16.09 11.67 1.16
CA THR A 369 -15.65 11.80 2.56
C THR A 369 -16.85 11.92 3.52
N GLU A 370 -17.89 12.66 3.18
CA GLU A 370 -19.12 12.73 4.00
C GLU A 370 -19.78 11.34 4.16
N ALA A 371 -20.00 10.63 3.05
CA ALA A 371 -20.61 9.30 3.06
C ALA A 371 -19.77 8.27 3.84
N VAL A 372 -18.46 8.29 3.62
CA VAL A 372 -17.49 7.40 4.28
C VAL A 372 -17.42 7.69 5.77
N ARG A 373 -17.32 8.97 6.19
CA ARG A 373 -17.33 9.35 7.62
C ARG A 373 -18.62 8.91 8.31
N LYS A 374 -19.78 9.12 7.68
CA LYS A 374 -21.08 8.66 8.21
C LYS A 374 -21.13 7.13 8.37
N CYS A 375 -20.68 6.38 7.35
CA CYS A 375 -20.63 4.92 7.36
C CYS A 375 -19.67 4.38 8.44
N LEU A 376 -18.44 4.89 8.50
CA LEU A 376 -17.45 4.46 9.49
C LEU A 376 -17.87 4.82 10.92
N ALA A 377 -18.46 6.00 11.14
CA ALA A 377 -19.03 6.37 12.44
C ALA A 377 -20.13 5.39 12.87
N ARG A 378 -21.04 5.04 11.95
CA ARG A 378 -22.11 4.09 12.20
C ARG A 378 -21.60 2.69 12.57
N LEU A 379 -20.51 2.25 11.96
CA LEU A 379 -19.91 0.94 12.18
C LEU A 379 -18.92 0.89 13.36
N SER A 380 -18.44 2.05 13.84
CA SER A 380 -17.44 2.15 14.92
C SER A 380 -17.79 1.46 16.25
N PRO A 381 -19.07 1.36 16.71
CA PRO A 381 -19.40 0.65 17.94
C PRO A 381 -19.18 -0.87 17.83
N ARG A 382 -19.29 -1.43 16.62
CA ARG A 382 -19.04 -2.85 16.33
C ARG A 382 -17.58 -3.11 15.97
N TRP A 383 -16.99 -2.22 15.18
CA TRP A 383 -15.67 -2.41 14.61
C TRP A 383 -14.73 -1.28 15.02
N ARG A 384 -13.86 -1.55 16.00
CA ARG A 384 -12.80 -0.62 16.43
C ARG A 384 -12.01 -0.04 15.24
N LEU A 385 -11.71 -0.87 14.24
CA LEU A 385 -10.99 -0.46 13.02
C LEU A 385 -11.68 0.70 12.28
N ALA A 386 -13.01 0.80 12.31
CA ALA A 386 -13.72 1.93 11.70
C ALA A 386 -13.45 3.25 12.45
N GLY A 387 -13.27 3.20 13.78
CA GLY A 387 -12.83 4.33 14.59
C GLY A 387 -11.35 4.69 14.42
N GLU A 388 -10.49 3.72 14.11
CA GLU A 388 -9.10 3.99 13.69
C GLU A 388 -9.09 4.69 12.31
N TYR A 389 -9.92 4.22 11.35
CA TYR A 389 -10.04 4.83 10.02
C TYR A 389 -10.61 6.24 10.04
N LEU A 390 -11.57 6.56 10.92
CA LEU A 390 -12.02 7.96 11.10
C LEU A 390 -10.87 8.89 11.49
N ARG A 391 -10.05 8.50 12.46
CA ARG A 391 -8.88 9.28 12.89
C ARG A 391 -7.83 9.40 11.77
N ALA A 392 -7.65 8.36 10.96
CA ALA A 392 -6.78 8.41 9.79
C ALA A 392 -7.29 9.41 8.73
N LEU A 393 -8.61 9.50 8.52
CA LEU A 393 -9.21 10.50 7.62
C LEU A 393 -9.03 11.93 8.14
N ASP A 394 -9.14 12.17 9.45
CA ASP A 394 -8.87 13.48 10.06
C ASP A 394 -7.42 13.94 9.81
N HIS A 395 -6.46 13.02 9.94
CA HIS A 395 -5.06 13.31 9.62
C HIS A 395 -4.82 13.56 8.13
N LEU A 396 -5.45 12.80 7.23
CA LEU A 396 -5.36 13.01 5.78
C LEU A 396 -5.94 14.36 5.36
N GLU A 397 -7.11 14.73 5.89
CA GLU A 397 -7.76 16.00 5.61
C GLU A 397 -6.89 17.19 6.06
N MET A 398 -6.26 17.09 7.25
CA MET A 398 -5.29 18.07 7.73
C MET A 398 -4.06 18.19 6.81
N ILE A 399 -3.50 17.08 6.33
CA ILE A 399 -2.36 17.08 5.41
C ILE A 399 -2.73 17.77 4.08
N VAL A 400 -3.91 17.47 3.52
CA VAL A 400 -4.38 18.11 2.28
C VAL A 400 -4.67 19.59 2.47
N ALA A 401 -5.23 19.99 3.63
CA ALA A 401 -5.44 21.40 3.95
C ALA A 401 -4.10 22.16 4.03
N LEU A 402 -3.09 21.60 4.69
CA LEU A 402 -1.75 22.18 4.77
C LEU A 402 -1.11 22.31 3.38
N ALA A 403 -1.18 21.26 2.55
CA ALA A 403 -0.65 21.25 1.18
C ALA A 403 -1.39 22.18 0.20
N ARG A 404 -2.54 22.74 0.59
CA ARG A 404 -3.28 23.78 -0.15
C ARG A 404 -2.95 25.20 0.33
N THR A 405 -2.32 25.35 1.50
CA THR A 405 -2.01 26.65 2.13
C THR A 405 -0.53 27.03 2.07
N PHE A 406 0.35 26.06 1.83
CA PHE A 406 1.79 26.21 1.67
C PHE A 406 2.22 25.61 0.32
#